data_AF-A0A7E6CH80-F1
#
_entry.id   AF-A0A7E6CH80-F1
#
_cell.length_a   1.000
_cell.length_b   1.000
_cell.length_c   1.000
_cell.angle_alpha   90.00
_cell.angle_beta   90.00
_cell.angle_gamma   90.00
#
_symmetry.space_group_name_H-M   'P 1'
#
loop_
_entity.id
_entity.type
_entity.pdbx_description
1 polymer ?
#
loop_
_entity_poly.entity_id
_entity_poly.type
_entity_poly.pdbx_seq_one_letter_code
_entity_poly.pdbx_strand_id
1 'polypeptide(L)'
;MLPRRRRARVEDPSNFSEVRFPGVTIYLVEPRMGRSRRAFLTRLARSKGFHVLDAYSSAVTHVVMEQTSAQEAICWQESRAAPAPGCAGPALLDISWFTESMAAGQPVPVEGRHCLEVAVPRKGLPSPVRMPPYACQRPTPLTHHNTSLSELLEHGVCEEVERVRRSERYQSMKLFTQIFGVGVRTADRWYREGLRTLDDVRGRVPRLTGQQQAGLRHHQDLSMPVQRPDAEALQQVVETVVVQALPGATVTLAGGFRRGKLQGHDVDLLITHPQEGQEAGLLPRVMCSLQQQGLVLYQQHQLSRSRDPTHLTRRSHTMDTFERSFCIFRLPRPPGATWKAVRVDLVVAPISQFPFALLGWTGSKHFERELRQFSRKERGLWLNSHGLFDPEQKALLRAAAEEDVFRHLGLAYLPPEQRNA
;
A
#
# COMPACT_ATOMS: atom_id res chain seq x y z
N MET A 1 15.70 3.75 50.42
CA MET A 1 14.40 4.41 50.13
C MET A 1 14.49 5.86 50.57
N LEU A 2 14.50 6.80 49.64
CA LEU A 2 14.45 8.25 49.92
C LEU A 2 13.00 8.72 49.71
N PRO A 3 12.39 9.49 50.64
CA PRO A 3 10.99 9.86 50.53
C PRO A 3 10.80 10.94 49.45
N ARG A 4 9.88 10.66 48.51
CA ARG A 4 9.42 11.63 47.51
C ARG A 4 8.74 12.81 48.20
N ARG A 5 9.32 14.00 48.10
CA ARG A 5 8.68 15.28 48.44
C ARG A 5 7.39 15.43 47.61
N ARG A 6 6.24 15.53 48.28
CA ARG A 6 4.97 16.02 47.70
C ARG A 6 5.18 17.45 47.22
N ARG A 7 4.98 17.71 45.93
CA ARG A 7 4.83 19.08 45.42
C ARG A 7 3.49 19.65 45.91
N ALA A 8 3.55 20.82 46.53
CA ALA A 8 2.39 21.58 46.96
C ALA A 8 1.51 21.96 45.76
N ARG A 9 0.19 21.92 45.98
CA ARG A 9 -0.82 22.50 45.11
C ARG A 9 -0.66 24.02 45.19
N VAL A 10 -0.24 24.65 44.10
CA VAL A 10 -0.33 26.10 43.95
C VAL A 10 -1.74 26.39 43.43
N GLU A 11 -2.55 27.05 44.24
CA GLU A 11 -3.77 27.71 43.80
C GLU A 11 -3.38 28.91 42.93
N ASP A 12 -3.92 28.97 41.71
CA ASP A 12 -3.60 30.01 40.73
C ASP A 12 -4.68 31.11 40.83
N PRO A 13 -4.31 32.39 41.04
CA PRO A 13 -5.27 33.48 41.18
C PRO A 13 -5.90 33.80 39.82
N SER A 14 -7.20 34.09 39.87
CA SER A 14 -8.02 34.52 38.74
C SER A 14 -7.52 35.84 38.12
N ASN A 15 -6.55 35.75 37.21
CA ASN A 15 -6.22 36.84 36.28
C ASN A 15 -7.21 36.80 35.12
N PHE A 16 -8.30 37.55 35.23
CA PHE A 16 -9.16 37.88 34.09
C PHE A 16 -8.38 38.82 33.17
N SER A 17 -7.62 38.26 32.24
CA SER A 17 -7.12 38.99 31.08
C SER A 17 -8.32 39.49 30.28
N GLU A 18 -8.41 40.79 30.06
CA GLU A 18 -9.42 41.42 29.21
C GLU A 18 -9.47 40.71 27.85
N VAL A 19 -10.65 40.23 27.44
CA VAL A 19 -10.82 39.49 26.19
C VAL A 19 -10.64 40.48 25.03
N ARG A 20 -9.54 40.33 24.29
CA ARG A 20 -9.18 41.23 23.18
C ARG A 20 -9.91 40.92 21.88
N PHE A 21 -10.42 39.70 21.73
CA PHE A 21 -10.99 39.21 20.48
C PHE A 21 -12.41 38.62 20.70
N PRO A 22 -13.43 39.46 20.92
CA PRO A 22 -14.78 38.99 21.27
C PRO A 22 -15.47 38.21 20.14
N GLY A 23 -15.04 38.39 18.88
CA GLY A 23 -15.56 37.63 17.73
C GLY A 23 -15.01 36.20 17.60
N VAL A 24 -14.03 35.81 18.42
CA VAL A 24 -13.36 34.50 18.33
C VAL A 24 -13.40 33.81 19.69
N THR A 25 -14.27 32.80 19.79
CA THR A 25 -14.40 31.96 20.99
C THR A 25 -13.97 30.54 20.65
N ILE A 26 -12.87 30.10 21.28
CA ILE A 26 -12.19 28.85 20.98
C ILE A 26 -12.64 27.74 21.93
N TYR A 27 -12.88 26.56 21.40
CA TYR A 27 -12.99 25.32 22.16
C TYR A 27 -11.92 24.31 21.72
N LEU A 28 -11.10 23.85 22.67
CA LEU A 28 -10.04 22.87 22.44
C LEU A 28 -10.53 21.45 22.76
N VAL A 29 -10.48 20.56 21.77
CA VAL A 29 -11.00 19.19 21.86
C VAL A 29 -9.97 18.26 22.51
N GLU A 30 -10.33 17.69 23.66
CA GLU A 30 -9.40 16.96 24.55
C GLU A 30 -8.92 15.56 24.08
N PRO A 31 -9.74 14.66 23.50
CA PRO A 31 -9.42 13.23 23.39
C PRO A 31 -8.06 12.87 22.79
N ARG A 32 -7.59 13.59 21.76
CA ARG A 32 -6.27 13.35 21.13
C ARG A 32 -5.16 14.27 21.67
N MET A 33 -5.54 15.44 22.19
CA MET A 33 -4.63 16.45 22.73
C MET A 33 -4.12 16.11 24.15
N GLY A 34 -4.99 15.53 24.99
CA GLY A 34 -4.72 15.21 26.40
C GLY A 34 -4.84 16.41 27.36
N ARG A 35 -5.23 16.14 28.62
CA ARG A 35 -5.54 17.16 29.65
C ARG A 35 -4.42 18.17 29.88
N SER A 36 -3.19 17.70 30.03
CA SER A 36 -2.03 18.56 30.31
C SER A 36 -1.77 19.55 29.17
N ARG A 37 -1.87 19.09 27.93
CA ARG A 37 -1.66 19.91 26.74
C ARG A 37 -2.80 20.90 26.54
N ARG A 38 -4.05 20.46 26.70
CA ARG A 38 -5.22 21.34 26.68
C ARG A 38 -5.11 22.47 27.69
N ALA A 39 -4.72 22.16 28.93
CA ALA A 39 -4.54 23.18 29.97
C ALA A 39 -3.41 24.18 29.63
N PHE A 40 -2.31 23.70 29.06
CA PHE A 40 -1.23 24.56 28.57
C PHE A 40 -1.70 25.51 27.47
N LEU A 41 -2.36 25.00 26.42
CA LEU A 41 -2.85 25.80 25.30
C LEU A 41 -3.93 26.80 25.74
N THR A 42 -4.80 26.40 26.67
CA THR A 42 -5.81 27.29 27.25
C THR A 42 -5.16 28.48 27.96
N ARG A 43 -4.14 28.25 28.79
CA ARG A 43 -3.40 29.34 29.45
C ARG A 43 -2.65 30.23 28.45
N LEU A 44 -2.06 29.63 27.41
CA LEU A 44 -1.35 30.36 26.36
C LEU A 44 -2.30 31.29 25.57
N ALA A 45 -3.47 30.80 25.18
CA ALA A 45 -4.45 31.60 24.47
C ALA A 45 -5.04 32.72 25.35
N ARG A 46 -5.40 32.42 26.60
CA ARG A 46 -5.90 33.43 27.54
C ARG A 46 -4.86 34.52 27.81
N SER A 47 -3.58 34.17 27.99
CA SER A 47 -2.52 35.18 28.18
C SER A 47 -2.28 36.08 26.96
N LYS A 48 -2.69 35.63 25.77
CA LYS A 48 -2.69 36.40 24.52
C LYS A 48 -4.00 37.16 24.27
N GLY A 49 -4.98 37.10 25.18
CA GLY A 49 -6.25 37.81 25.09
C GLY A 49 -7.35 37.09 24.31
N PHE A 50 -7.17 35.81 23.99
CA PHE A 50 -8.21 35.00 23.34
C PHE A 50 -9.21 34.45 24.35
N HIS A 51 -10.47 34.33 23.93
CA HIS A 51 -11.51 33.69 24.72
C HIS A 51 -11.52 32.18 24.48
N VAL A 52 -11.21 31.39 25.51
CA VAL A 52 -11.22 29.92 25.44
C VAL A 52 -12.19 29.36 26.47
N LEU A 53 -13.17 28.57 26.02
CA LEU A 53 -14.18 27.96 26.88
C LEU A 53 -13.74 26.58 27.38
N ASP A 54 -14.01 26.31 28.66
CA ASP A 54 -13.75 25.01 29.29
C ASP A 54 -14.80 23.95 28.94
N ALA A 55 -15.99 24.39 28.51
CA ALA A 55 -17.06 23.55 28.01
C ALA A 55 -17.56 24.05 26.65
N TYR A 56 -17.98 23.13 25.80
CA TYR A 56 -18.57 23.47 24.50
C TYR A 56 -19.95 24.09 24.72
N SER A 57 -20.25 25.16 23.99
CA SER A 57 -21.54 25.85 24.04
C SER A 57 -21.85 26.50 22.68
N SER A 58 -23.05 27.05 22.53
CA SER A 58 -23.46 27.81 21.33
C SER A 58 -22.64 29.09 21.09
N ALA A 59 -21.86 29.54 22.09
CA ALA A 59 -20.97 30.69 21.95
C ALA A 59 -19.64 30.35 21.24
N VAL A 60 -19.34 29.07 21.00
CA VAL A 60 -18.10 28.65 20.33
C VAL A 60 -18.16 29.01 18.85
N THR A 61 -17.16 29.73 18.36
CA THR A 61 -17.02 30.03 16.92
C THR A 61 -15.92 29.20 16.26
N HIS A 62 -14.92 28.74 17.02
CA HIS A 62 -13.78 27.97 16.52
C HIS A 62 -13.57 26.72 17.38
N VAL A 63 -13.67 25.55 16.77
CA VAL A 63 -13.34 24.28 17.41
C VAL A 63 -11.98 23.85 16.89
N VAL A 64 -11.00 23.75 17.79
CA VAL A 64 -9.63 23.37 17.43
C VAL A 64 -9.37 21.95 17.91
N MET A 65 -8.96 21.09 16.97
CA MET A 65 -8.59 19.71 17.21
C MET A 65 -7.13 19.47 16.81
N GLU A 66 -6.51 18.46 17.42
CA GLU A 66 -5.13 18.08 17.11
C GLU A 66 -5.09 16.62 16.71
N GLN A 67 -4.29 16.30 15.68
CA GLN A 67 -4.12 14.92 15.19
C GLN A 67 -5.47 14.23 14.90
N THR A 68 -6.44 15.00 14.39
CA THR A 68 -7.80 14.54 14.13
C THR A 68 -8.09 14.67 12.65
N SER A 69 -8.62 13.62 12.03
CA SER A 69 -9.02 13.66 10.61
C SER A 69 -10.29 14.48 10.39
N ALA A 70 -10.53 14.97 9.17
CA ALA A 70 -11.76 15.68 8.83
C ALA A 70 -13.02 14.84 9.11
N GLN A 71 -12.98 13.53 8.83
CA GLN A 71 -14.08 12.61 9.10
C GLN A 71 -14.36 12.49 10.61
N GLU A 72 -13.32 12.34 11.44
CA GLU A 72 -13.47 12.30 12.89
C GLU A 72 -14.00 13.62 13.45
N ALA A 73 -13.57 14.76 12.87
CA ALA A 73 -14.03 16.08 13.27
C ALA A 73 -15.52 16.32 12.96
N ILE A 74 -15.99 15.86 11.79
CA ILE A 74 -17.40 15.88 11.41
C ILE A 74 -18.23 14.97 12.33
N CYS A 75 -17.82 13.71 12.53
CA CYS A 75 -18.50 12.80 13.44
C CYS A 75 -18.57 13.38 14.87
N TRP A 76 -17.50 14.06 15.31
CA TRP A 76 -17.50 14.76 16.59
C TRP A 76 -18.54 15.89 16.62
N GLN A 77 -18.66 16.68 15.55
CA GLN A 77 -19.65 17.75 15.45
C GLN A 77 -21.09 17.21 15.41
N GLU A 78 -21.34 16.15 14.63
CA GLU A 78 -22.65 15.49 14.52
C GLU A 78 -23.10 14.84 15.84
N SER A 79 -22.15 14.36 16.64
CA SER A 79 -22.44 13.83 17.99
C SER A 79 -22.86 14.91 19.00
N ARG A 80 -22.77 16.19 18.63
CA ARG A 80 -23.19 17.33 19.45
C ARG A 80 -24.49 17.91 18.91
N ALA A 81 -25.34 18.43 19.80
CA ALA A 81 -26.66 18.95 19.47
C ALA A 81 -26.64 19.86 18.24
N ALA A 82 -27.57 19.61 17.32
CA ALA A 82 -27.65 20.31 16.03
C ALA A 82 -27.76 21.84 16.22
N PRO A 83 -27.05 22.64 15.42
CA PRO A 83 -27.19 24.09 15.45
C PRO A 83 -28.63 24.48 15.10
N ALA A 84 -29.12 25.58 15.69
CA ALA A 84 -30.43 26.13 15.36
C ALA A 84 -30.53 26.42 13.84
N PRO A 85 -31.70 26.19 13.21
CA PRO A 85 -31.87 26.40 11.78
C PRO A 85 -31.53 27.85 11.40
N GLY A 86 -30.51 28.05 10.56
CA GLY A 86 -30.08 29.37 10.07
C GLY A 86 -28.73 29.88 10.59
N CYS A 87 -28.08 29.19 11.53
CA CYS A 87 -26.71 29.52 11.97
C CYS A 87 -25.66 28.66 11.26
N ALA A 88 -24.64 29.30 10.69
CA ALA A 88 -23.41 28.61 10.30
C ALA A 88 -22.77 27.99 11.56
N GLY A 89 -22.47 26.69 11.54
CA GLY A 89 -21.80 26.01 12.65
C GLY A 89 -20.41 26.56 12.93
N PRO A 90 -19.78 26.23 14.08
CA PRO A 90 -18.42 26.65 14.36
C PRO A 90 -17.44 26.10 13.33
N ALA A 91 -16.36 26.86 13.06
CA ALA A 91 -15.30 26.40 12.19
C ALA A 91 -14.54 25.22 12.84
N LEU A 92 -14.44 24.09 12.14
CA LEU A 92 -13.63 22.94 12.55
C LEU A 92 -12.20 23.12 12.05
N LEU A 93 -11.25 23.27 12.97
CA LEU A 93 -9.89 23.68 12.65
C LEU A 93 -8.85 22.71 13.22
N ASP A 94 -7.77 22.53 12.45
CA ASP A 94 -6.56 21.86 12.90
C ASP A 94 -5.76 22.77 13.86
N ILE A 95 -4.89 22.16 14.68
CA ILE A 95 -4.03 22.84 15.64
C ILE A 95 -3.07 23.86 14.99
N SER A 96 -2.81 23.73 13.69
CA SER A 96 -2.04 24.70 12.90
C SER A 96 -2.60 26.11 12.99
N TRP A 97 -3.91 26.32 12.82
CA TRP A 97 -4.52 27.65 12.94
C TRP A 97 -4.31 28.28 14.30
N PHE A 98 -4.45 27.47 15.36
CA PHE A 98 -4.21 27.92 16.72
C PHE A 98 -2.75 28.34 16.90
N THR A 99 -1.82 27.54 16.40
CA THR A 99 -0.38 27.82 16.50
C THR A 99 0.01 29.09 15.75
N GLU A 100 -0.50 29.29 14.53
CA GLU A 100 -0.29 30.50 13.73
C GLU A 100 -0.89 31.74 14.43
N SER A 101 -2.10 31.63 14.98
CA SER A 101 -2.75 32.71 15.74
C SER A 101 -1.99 33.08 17.02
N MET A 102 -1.44 32.10 17.74
CA MET A 102 -0.61 32.37 18.93
C MET A 102 0.72 33.04 18.56
N ALA A 103 1.32 32.65 17.43
CA ALA A 103 2.55 33.25 16.91
C ALA A 103 2.34 34.70 16.46
N ALA A 104 1.23 34.98 15.77
CA ALA A 104 0.84 36.32 15.34
C ALA A 104 0.33 37.21 16.49
N GLY A 105 -0.10 36.62 17.61
CA GLY A 105 -0.68 37.34 18.75
C GLY A 105 -2.10 37.87 18.50
N GLN A 106 -2.74 37.46 17.40
CA GLN A 106 -4.10 37.79 17.00
C GLN A 106 -4.69 36.67 16.13
N PRO A 107 -6.03 36.54 16.03
CA PRO A 107 -6.64 35.52 15.17
C PRO A 107 -6.24 35.73 13.70
N VAL A 108 -5.61 34.73 13.08
CA VAL A 108 -5.35 34.77 11.63
C VAL A 108 -6.60 34.38 10.84
N PRO A 109 -6.76 34.85 9.59
CA PRO A 109 -7.84 34.40 8.73
C PRO A 109 -7.88 32.86 8.60
N VAL A 110 -9.08 32.28 8.66
CA VAL A 110 -9.26 30.86 8.41
C VAL A 110 -9.04 30.61 6.91
N GLU A 111 -8.12 29.70 6.59
CA GLU A 111 -7.76 29.32 5.22
C GLU A 111 -8.03 27.82 5.05
N GLY A 112 -8.13 27.33 3.81
CA GLY A 112 -8.41 25.91 3.55
C GLY A 112 -7.41 24.93 4.20
N ARG A 113 -6.15 25.35 4.42
CA ARG A 113 -5.14 24.54 5.14
C ARG A 113 -5.42 24.38 6.65
N HIS A 114 -6.23 25.28 7.20
CA HIS A 114 -6.61 25.30 8.62
C HIS A 114 -7.86 24.46 8.88
N CYS A 115 -8.72 24.30 7.88
CA CYS A 115 -10.01 23.62 8.04
C CYS A 115 -9.86 22.10 8.04
N LEU A 116 -10.52 21.44 8.98
CA LEU A 116 -10.73 19.99 9.00
C LEU A 116 -11.95 19.60 8.15
N GLU A 117 -12.00 20.11 6.92
CA GLU A 117 -13.04 19.79 5.94
C GLU A 117 -12.62 18.61 5.06
N VAL A 118 -13.59 17.81 4.64
CA VAL A 118 -13.36 16.76 3.63
C VAL A 118 -13.13 17.46 2.30
N ALA A 119 -11.87 17.51 1.87
CA ALA A 119 -11.56 17.80 0.48
C ALA A 119 -12.33 16.80 -0.39
N VAL A 120 -13.32 17.30 -1.15
CA VAL A 120 -13.89 16.54 -2.26
C VAL A 120 -12.70 16.09 -3.11
N PRO A 121 -12.54 14.79 -3.41
CA PRO A 121 -11.33 14.30 -4.05
C PRO A 121 -11.19 14.94 -5.43
N ARG A 122 -10.40 16.01 -5.53
CA ARG A 122 -9.81 16.39 -6.80
C ARG A 122 -8.79 15.31 -7.10
N LYS A 123 -9.18 14.39 -7.99
CA LYS A 123 -8.29 13.46 -8.68
C LYS A 123 -7.10 14.28 -9.22
N GLY A 124 -6.01 14.24 -8.48
CA GLY A 124 -4.74 14.79 -8.87
C GLY A 124 -3.69 14.08 -8.04
N LEU A 125 -2.69 13.51 -8.70
CA LEU A 125 -1.38 13.30 -8.09
C LEU A 125 -1.02 14.60 -7.32
N PRO A 126 -0.32 14.55 -6.17
CA PRO A 126 0.32 15.76 -5.66
C PRO A 126 0.99 16.45 -6.85
N SER A 127 0.59 17.69 -7.12
CA SER A 127 1.12 18.46 -8.24
C SER A 127 2.64 18.32 -8.19
N PRO A 128 3.32 18.03 -9.31
CA PRO A 128 4.78 18.05 -9.31
C PRO A 128 5.15 19.36 -8.65
N VAL A 129 5.92 19.30 -7.56
CA VAL A 129 6.36 20.49 -6.85
C VAL A 129 7.20 21.25 -7.86
N ARG A 130 6.58 22.19 -8.58
CA ARG A 130 7.29 23.20 -9.32
C ARG A 130 7.81 24.14 -8.27
N MET A 131 9.03 23.87 -7.84
CA MET A 131 9.81 24.85 -7.11
C MET A 131 9.76 26.15 -7.92
N PRO A 132 9.27 27.26 -7.34
CA PRO A 132 9.32 28.54 -8.01
C PRO A 132 10.77 28.81 -8.46
N PRO A 133 11.01 29.42 -9.63
CA PRO A 133 12.37 29.67 -10.11
C PRO A 133 13.25 30.39 -9.07
N TYR A 134 12.65 31.24 -8.22
CA TYR A 134 13.33 31.94 -7.13
C TYR A 134 13.63 31.05 -5.90
N ALA A 135 12.90 29.96 -5.69
CA ALA A 135 13.16 29.03 -4.60
C ALA A 135 14.41 28.16 -4.86
N CYS A 136 14.82 28.07 -6.13
CA CYS A 136 16.09 27.47 -6.57
C CYS A 136 17.25 28.50 -6.64
N GLN A 137 17.01 29.79 -6.38
CA GLN A 137 18.01 30.85 -6.51
C GLN A 137 18.83 31.11 -5.25
N ARG A 138 18.67 30.30 -4.20
CA ARG A 138 19.72 30.18 -3.20
C ARG A 138 20.66 29.06 -3.66
N PRO A 139 21.89 29.35 -4.10
CA PRO A 139 22.96 28.36 -4.08
C PRO A 139 23.23 28.06 -2.61
N THR A 140 22.35 27.26 -2.01
CA THR A 140 22.65 26.54 -0.81
C THR A 140 23.27 25.27 -1.38
N PRO A 141 24.59 25.04 -1.23
CA PRO A 141 25.11 23.71 -1.50
C PRO A 141 24.23 22.79 -0.67
N LEU A 142 23.49 21.90 -1.33
CA LEU A 142 22.81 20.83 -0.60
C LEU A 142 23.97 19.98 -0.09
N THR A 143 24.51 20.32 1.07
CA THR A 143 25.39 19.48 1.89
C THR A 143 24.56 18.33 2.45
N HIS A 144 23.85 17.65 1.55
CA HIS A 144 23.16 16.42 1.77
C HIS A 144 24.17 15.31 1.47
N HIS A 145 24.35 14.40 2.42
CA HIS A 145 25.36 13.33 2.29
C HIS A 145 25.08 12.33 1.16
N ASN A 146 23.90 12.38 0.54
CA ASN A 146 23.56 11.56 -0.62
C ASN A 146 23.83 12.34 -1.91
N THR A 147 25.02 12.15 -2.46
CA THR A 147 25.51 12.80 -3.68
C THR A 147 24.60 12.52 -4.88
N SER A 148 24.02 11.32 -5.00
CA SER A 148 23.11 10.98 -6.10
C SER A 148 21.85 11.86 -6.12
N LEU A 149 21.33 12.25 -4.95
CA LEU A 149 20.18 13.15 -4.86
C LEU A 149 20.57 14.59 -5.17
N SER A 150 21.70 15.07 -4.63
CA SER A 150 22.20 16.42 -4.92
C SER A 150 22.49 16.58 -6.41
N GLU A 151 23.18 15.62 -7.04
CA GLU A 151 23.45 15.62 -8.47
C GLU A 151 22.18 15.69 -9.31
N LEU A 152 21.15 14.90 -8.99
CA LEU A 152 19.86 14.93 -9.69
C LEU A 152 19.15 16.27 -9.55
N LEU A 153 19.18 16.90 -8.37
CA LEU A 153 18.52 18.17 -8.12
C LEU A 153 19.26 19.35 -8.77
N GLU A 154 20.59 19.30 -8.80
CA GLU A 154 21.44 20.37 -9.34
C GLU A 154 21.61 20.28 -10.86
N HIS A 155 21.84 19.09 -11.40
CA HIS A 155 22.21 18.87 -12.80
C HIS A 155 21.12 18.17 -13.62
N GLY A 156 20.04 17.70 -12.97
CA GLY A 156 19.00 16.90 -13.62
C GLY A 156 19.41 15.47 -13.96
N VAL A 157 20.66 15.09 -13.68
CA VAL A 157 21.25 13.78 -13.97
C VAL A 157 22.14 13.34 -12.82
N CYS A 158 22.23 12.02 -12.58
CA CYS A 158 23.23 11.44 -11.69
C CYS A 158 24.17 10.57 -12.51
N GLU A 159 25.47 10.89 -12.46
CA GLU A 159 26.47 10.22 -13.31
C GLU A 159 26.59 8.74 -12.98
N GLU A 160 26.44 8.37 -11.70
CA GLU A 160 26.47 6.97 -11.28
C GLU A 160 25.33 6.16 -11.93
N VAL A 161 24.12 6.71 -11.95
CA VAL A 161 22.95 6.06 -12.56
C VAL A 161 23.18 5.88 -14.07
N GLU A 162 23.68 6.91 -14.74
CA GLU A 162 23.97 6.86 -16.17
C GLU A 162 25.09 5.86 -16.50
N ARG A 163 26.15 5.83 -15.69
CA ARG A 163 27.24 4.84 -15.80
C ARG A 163 26.70 3.42 -15.66
N VAL A 164 25.83 3.14 -14.68
CA VAL A 164 25.22 1.81 -14.52
C VAL A 164 24.33 1.49 -15.72
N ARG A 165 23.47 2.41 -16.15
CA ARG A 165 22.57 2.21 -17.30
C ARG A 165 23.31 1.91 -18.61
N ARG A 166 24.47 2.54 -18.82
CA ARG A 166 25.33 2.35 -19.99
C ARG A 166 26.25 1.14 -19.87
N SER A 167 26.40 0.56 -18.68
CA SER A 167 27.26 -0.61 -18.49
C SER A 167 26.70 -1.84 -19.23
N GLU A 168 27.57 -2.51 -19.98
CA GLU A 168 27.23 -3.76 -20.69
C GLU A 168 26.63 -4.80 -19.73
N ARG A 169 27.18 -4.87 -18.50
CA ARG A 169 26.68 -5.77 -17.47
C ARG A 169 25.22 -5.48 -17.13
N TYR A 170 24.87 -4.24 -16.82
CA TYR A 170 23.49 -3.91 -16.46
C TYR A 170 22.53 -4.20 -17.62
N GLN A 171 22.90 -3.82 -18.84
CA GLN A 171 22.08 -4.04 -20.03
C GLN A 171 21.83 -5.53 -20.29
N SER A 172 22.88 -6.35 -20.25
CA SER A 172 22.79 -7.80 -20.43
C SER A 172 21.99 -8.47 -19.32
N MET A 173 22.26 -8.12 -18.06
CA MET A 173 21.52 -8.65 -16.91
C MET A 173 20.05 -8.27 -16.95
N LYS A 174 19.72 -7.03 -17.32
CA LYS A 174 18.35 -6.57 -17.49
C LYS A 174 17.65 -7.33 -18.62
N LEU A 175 18.30 -7.48 -19.77
CA LEU A 175 17.76 -8.24 -20.90
C LEU A 175 17.48 -9.70 -20.51
N PHE A 176 18.44 -10.39 -19.91
CA PHE A 176 18.28 -11.80 -19.56
C PHE A 176 17.24 -12.02 -18.47
N THR A 177 17.18 -11.16 -17.45
CA THR A 177 16.20 -11.30 -16.36
C THR A 177 14.77 -10.92 -16.75
N GLN A 178 14.56 -10.29 -17.92
CA GLN A 178 13.24 -10.09 -18.52
C GLN A 178 12.68 -11.36 -19.18
N ILE A 179 13.51 -12.35 -19.46
CA ILE A 179 13.05 -13.64 -19.98
C ILE A 179 12.37 -14.43 -18.87
N PHE A 180 11.11 -14.81 -19.09
CA PHE A 180 10.39 -15.68 -18.16
C PHE A 180 11.15 -16.99 -17.91
N GLY A 181 11.39 -17.32 -16.63
CA GLY A 181 12.20 -18.46 -16.19
C GLY A 181 13.70 -18.18 -16.03
N VAL A 182 14.14 -16.93 -16.16
CA VAL A 182 15.53 -16.53 -15.98
C VAL A 182 15.65 -15.57 -14.78
N GLY A 183 16.20 -16.08 -13.68
CA GLY A 183 16.56 -15.25 -12.52
C GLY A 183 18.00 -14.71 -12.60
N VAL A 184 18.35 -13.86 -11.63
CA VAL A 184 19.68 -13.21 -11.52
C VAL A 184 20.84 -14.22 -11.61
N ARG A 185 20.72 -15.40 -10.98
CA ARG A 185 21.78 -16.42 -11.02
C ARG A 185 22.03 -16.98 -12.42
N THR A 186 20.96 -17.24 -13.16
CA THR A 186 21.04 -17.74 -14.54
C THR A 186 21.58 -16.65 -15.47
N ALA A 187 21.08 -15.43 -15.33
CA ALA A 187 21.55 -14.28 -16.10
C ALA A 187 23.03 -13.99 -15.87
N ASP A 188 23.50 -14.01 -14.61
CA ASP A 188 24.91 -13.74 -14.27
C ASP A 188 25.83 -14.86 -14.78
N ARG A 189 25.36 -16.12 -14.77
CA ARG A 189 26.07 -17.22 -15.42
C ARG A 189 26.20 -17.00 -16.92
N TRP A 190 25.11 -16.70 -17.63
CA TRP A 190 25.14 -16.43 -19.07
C TRP A 190 26.04 -15.24 -19.42
N TYR A 191 25.99 -14.18 -18.62
CA TYR A 191 26.87 -13.03 -18.79
C TYR A 191 28.36 -13.43 -18.66
N ARG A 192 28.71 -14.25 -17.66
CA ARG A 192 30.07 -14.75 -17.45
C ARG A 192 30.54 -15.71 -18.55
N GLU A 193 29.62 -16.40 -19.21
CA GLU A 193 29.86 -17.24 -20.39
C GLU A 193 29.97 -16.42 -21.71
N GLY A 194 29.90 -15.08 -21.61
CA GLY A 194 30.06 -14.19 -22.76
C GLY A 194 28.82 -14.06 -23.64
N LEU A 195 27.62 -14.40 -23.14
CA LEU A 195 26.37 -14.10 -23.83
C LEU A 195 25.97 -12.64 -23.56
N ARG A 196 25.44 -11.95 -24.57
CA ARG A 196 24.96 -10.56 -24.47
C ARG A 196 23.57 -10.35 -25.05
N THR A 197 23.15 -11.19 -25.99
CA THR A 197 21.91 -11.04 -26.75
C THR A 197 20.98 -12.23 -26.57
N LEU A 198 19.71 -12.08 -26.98
CA LEU A 198 18.77 -13.20 -26.99
C LEU A 198 19.19 -14.28 -28.02
N ASP A 199 19.84 -13.89 -29.10
CA ASP A 199 20.29 -14.82 -30.13
C ASP A 199 21.49 -15.64 -29.68
N ASP A 200 22.39 -15.05 -28.86
CA ASP A 200 23.40 -15.84 -28.15
C ASP A 200 22.73 -16.93 -27.33
N VAL A 201 21.67 -16.60 -26.58
CA VAL A 201 20.98 -17.56 -25.72
C VAL A 201 20.35 -18.67 -26.55
N ARG A 202 19.71 -18.33 -27.68
CA ARG A 202 19.09 -19.30 -28.60
C ARG A 202 20.11 -20.22 -29.27
N GLY A 203 21.26 -19.68 -29.67
CA GLY A 203 22.27 -20.42 -30.44
C GLY A 203 23.30 -21.17 -29.61
N ARG A 204 23.62 -20.68 -28.40
CA ARG A 204 24.77 -21.15 -27.61
C ARG A 204 24.39 -21.84 -26.30
N VAL A 205 23.15 -21.71 -25.80
CA VAL A 205 22.73 -22.39 -24.56
C VAL A 205 22.13 -23.75 -24.89
N PRO A 206 22.82 -24.87 -24.61
CA PRO A 206 22.40 -26.18 -25.09
C PRO A 206 21.17 -26.74 -24.35
N ARG A 207 20.91 -26.29 -23.11
CA ARG A 207 19.84 -26.82 -22.26
C ARG A 207 19.07 -25.71 -21.57
N LEU A 208 18.04 -25.21 -22.25
CA LEU A 208 17.04 -24.31 -21.69
C LEU A 208 15.93 -25.12 -21.03
N THR A 209 15.46 -24.70 -19.85
CA THR A 209 14.28 -25.30 -19.22
C THR A 209 13.03 -25.02 -20.06
N GLY A 210 11.97 -25.83 -19.91
CA GLY A 210 10.70 -25.58 -20.62
C GLY A 210 10.16 -24.16 -20.38
N GLN A 211 10.32 -23.64 -19.16
CA GLN A 211 9.97 -22.26 -18.80
C GLN A 211 10.79 -21.23 -19.61
N GLN A 212 12.10 -21.43 -19.70
CA GLN A 212 13.01 -20.54 -20.44
C GLN A 212 12.75 -20.59 -21.95
N GLN A 213 12.47 -21.77 -22.50
CA GLN A 213 12.10 -21.93 -23.90
C GLN A 213 10.82 -21.16 -24.22
N ALA A 214 9.79 -21.29 -23.37
CA ALA A 214 8.54 -20.56 -23.53
C ALA A 214 8.74 -19.03 -23.38
N GLY A 215 9.55 -18.61 -22.39
CA GLY A 215 9.92 -17.22 -22.18
C GLY A 215 10.66 -16.61 -23.38
N LEU A 216 11.59 -17.33 -24.00
CA LEU A 216 12.31 -16.88 -25.20
C LEU A 216 11.41 -16.85 -26.44
N ARG A 217 10.51 -17.84 -26.58
CA ARG A 217 9.57 -17.93 -27.71
C ARG A 217 8.59 -16.76 -27.72
N HIS A 218 8.08 -16.37 -26.56
CA HIS A 218 7.07 -15.32 -26.42
C HIS A 218 7.64 -13.99 -25.89
N HIS A 219 8.97 -13.83 -25.88
CA HIS A 219 9.65 -12.67 -25.27
C HIS A 219 9.11 -11.32 -25.74
N GLN A 220 8.84 -11.17 -27.04
CA GLN A 220 8.36 -9.90 -27.61
C GLN A 220 7.04 -9.46 -26.98
N ASP A 221 6.06 -10.37 -26.92
CA ASP A 221 4.75 -10.10 -26.30
C ASP A 221 4.87 -9.92 -24.79
N LEU A 222 5.64 -10.79 -24.12
CA LEU A 222 5.83 -10.73 -22.67
C LEU A 222 6.60 -9.48 -22.19
N SER A 223 7.34 -8.83 -23.08
CA SER A 223 8.00 -7.54 -22.79
C SER A 223 7.04 -6.35 -22.90
N MET A 224 5.89 -6.52 -23.53
CA MET A 224 4.90 -5.45 -23.68
C MET A 224 4.04 -5.37 -22.41
N PRO A 225 3.80 -4.17 -21.86
CA PRO A 225 2.95 -4.02 -20.69
C PRO A 225 1.53 -4.54 -20.92
N VAL A 226 1.08 -5.42 -20.04
CA VAL A 226 -0.32 -5.85 -19.95
C VAL A 226 -1.15 -4.66 -19.51
N GLN A 227 -2.22 -4.33 -20.22
CA GLN A 227 -3.12 -3.23 -19.87
C GLN A 227 -4.28 -3.75 -19.02
N ARG A 228 -4.90 -2.85 -18.25
CA ARG A 228 -6.05 -3.23 -17.41
C ARG A 228 -7.18 -3.94 -18.17
N PRO A 229 -7.60 -3.51 -19.38
CA PRO A 229 -8.62 -4.24 -20.14
C PRO A 229 -8.20 -5.67 -20.51
N ASP A 230 -6.91 -5.92 -20.72
CA ASP A 230 -6.41 -7.27 -20.97
C ASP A 230 -6.54 -8.15 -19.71
N ALA A 231 -6.22 -7.59 -18.55
CA ALA A 231 -6.34 -8.29 -17.27
C ALA A 231 -7.80 -8.61 -16.93
N GLU A 232 -8.72 -7.67 -17.18
CA GLU A 232 -10.17 -7.86 -17.00
C GLU A 232 -10.74 -8.90 -17.96
N ALA A 233 -10.33 -8.88 -19.24
CA ALA A 233 -10.73 -9.90 -20.21
C ALA A 233 -10.23 -11.30 -19.81
N LEU A 234 -8.98 -11.41 -19.35
CA LEU A 234 -8.42 -12.68 -18.86
C LEU A 234 -9.12 -13.16 -17.59
N GLN A 235 -9.46 -12.25 -16.66
CA GLN A 235 -10.23 -12.58 -15.47
C GLN A 235 -11.58 -13.18 -15.85
N GLN A 236 -12.33 -12.56 -16.77
CA GLN A 236 -13.64 -13.06 -17.22
C GLN A 236 -13.58 -14.46 -17.85
N VAL A 237 -12.56 -14.70 -18.68
CA VAL A 237 -12.34 -16.01 -19.30
C VAL A 237 -12.05 -17.07 -18.22
N VAL A 238 -11.16 -16.77 -17.28
CA VAL A 238 -10.82 -17.70 -16.19
C VAL A 238 -12.01 -17.92 -15.26
N GLU A 239 -12.75 -16.87 -14.90
CA GLU A 239 -13.94 -16.95 -14.07
C GLU A 239 -15.02 -17.83 -14.69
N THR A 240 -15.28 -17.69 -16.00
CA THR A 240 -16.21 -18.55 -16.73
C THR A 240 -15.83 -20.02 -16.60
N VAL A 241 -14.56 -20.36 -16.81
CA VAL A 241 -14.07 -21.74 -16.71
C VAL A 241 -14.08 -22.26 -15.27
N VAL A 242 -13.73 -21.41 -14.29
CA VAL A 242 -13.73 -21.76 -12.87
C VAL A 242 -15.14 -22.08 -12.39
N VAL A 243 -16.13 -21.25 -12.71
CA VAL A 243 -17.54 -21.47 -12.32
C VAL A 243 -18.11 -22.72 -12.98
N GLN A 244 -17.74 -23.01 -14.24
CA GLN A 244 -18.13 -24.26 -14.91
C GLN A 244 -17.50 -25.50 -14.26
N ALA A 245 -16.24 -25.40 -13.80
CA ALA A 245 -15.55 -26.51 -13.15
C ALA A 245 -16.04 -26.73 -11.71
N LEU A 246 -16.32 -25.67 -10.97
CA LEU A 246 -16.79 -25.72 -9.59
C LEU A 246 -17.79 -24.57 -9.34
N PRO A 247 -19.11 -24.84 -9.42
CA PRO A 247 -20.13 -23.85 -9.13
C PRO A 247 -19.96 -23.27 -7.72
N GLY A 248 -19.99 -21.94 -7.60
CA GLY A 248 -19.78 -21.23 -6.33
C GLY A 248 -18.32 -20.83 -6.07
N ALA A 249 -17.36 -21.31 -6.85
CA ALA A 249 -15.98 -20.81 -6.80
C ALA A 249 -15.90 -19.37 -7.33
N THR A 250 -15.00 -18.58 -6.76
CA THR A 250 -14.82 -17.15 -7.09
C THR A 250 -13.39 -16.87 -7.55
N VAL A 251 -13.24 -15.93 -8.48
CA VAL A 251 -11.94 -15.49 -8.99
C VAL A 251 -11.72 -14.00 -8.66
N THR A 252 -10.62 -13.71 -7.99
CA THR A 252 -10.24 -12.36 -7.56
C THR A 252 -8.94 -11.92 -8.22
N LEU A 253 -8.99 -10.81 -8.94
CA LEU A 253 -7.80 -10.13 -9.47
C LEU A 253 -6.94 -9.60 -8.32
N ALA A 254 -5.67 -9.98 -8.30
CA ALA A 254 -4.69 -9.58 -7.29
C ALA A 254 -3.55 -8.75 -7.92
N GLY A 255 -2.37 -8.78 -7.30
CA GLY A 255 -1.16 -8.20 -7.87
C GLY A 255 -1.21 -6.69 -8.07
N GLY A 256 -0.48 -6.24 -9.09
CA GLY A 256 -0.39 -4.82 -9.45
C GLY A 256 -1.73 -4.18 -9.82
N PHE A 257 -2.59 -4.92 -10.51
CA PHE A 257 -3.88 -4.41 -10.96
C PHE A 257 -4.86 -4.17 -9.80
N ARG A 258 -4.87 -5.05 -8.78
CA ARG A 258 -5.65 -4.81 -7.55
C ARG A 258 -5.19 -3.54 -6.81
N ARG A 259 -3.91 -3.19 -6.89
CA ARG A 259 -3.37 -1.93 -6.34
C ARG A 259 -3.59 -0.70 -7.22
N GLY A 260 -4.45 -0.79 -8.23
CA GLY A 260 -4.82 0.32 -9.10
C GLY A 260 -3.86 0.62 -10.25
N LYS A 261 -2.87 -0.24 -10.54
CA LYS A 261 -2.00 -0.02 -11.71
C LYS A 261 -2.80 -0.17 -13.00
N LEU A 262 -2.57 0.75 -13.94
CA LEU A 262 -3.16 0.69 -15.28
C LEU A 262 -2.45 -0.31 -16.20
N GLN A 263 -1.19 -0.63 -15.87
CA GLN A 263 -0.36 -1.57 -16.60
C GLN A 263 0.49 -2.45 -15.67
N GLY A 264 0.77 -3.68 -16.10
CA GLY A 264 1.52 -4.69 -15.35
C GLY A 264 2.34 -5.61 -16.26
N HIS A 265 3.12 -6.50 -15.67
CA HIS A 265 3.91 -7.51 -16.40
C HIS A 265 3.16 -8.83 -16.63
N ASP A 266 2.17 -9.11 -15.79
CA ASP A 266 1.39 -10.33 -15.73
C ASP A 266 0.06 -10.05 -15.02
N VAL A 267 -0.80 -11.07 -14.98
CA VAL A 267 -2.11 -11.04 -14.32
C VAL A 267 -2.13 -12.11 -13.23
N ASP A 268 -2.28 -11.69 -11.98
CA ASP A 268 -2.40 -12.57 -10.82
C ASP A 268 -3.87 -12.80 -10.48
N LEU A 269 -4.33 -14.05 -10.51
CA LEU A 269 -5.72 -14.43 -10.19
C LEU A 269 -5.74 -15.43 -9.04
N LEU A 270 -6.46 -15.06 -7.98
CA LEU A 270 -6.69 -15.92 -6.82
C LEU A 270 -8.06 -16.55 -6.92
N ILE A 271 -8.13 -17.85 -6.65
CA ILE A 271 -9.33 -18.67 -6.75
C ILE A 271 -9.61 -19.29 -5.39
N THR A 272 -10.86 -19.26 -4.97
CA THR A 272 -11.31 -19.93 -3.73
C THR A 272 -12.75 -20.40 -3.88
N HIS A 273 -13.23 -21.15 -2.89
CA HIS A 273 -14.61 -21.61 -2.80
C HIS A 273 -15.13 -21.34 -1.37
N PRO A 274 -16.37 -20.83 -1.20
CA PRO A 274 -16.88 -20.44 0.12
C PRO A 274 -17.02 -21.60 1.12
N GLN A 275 -17.09 -22.84 0.63
CA GLN A 275 -17.02 -24.05 1.46
C GLN A 275 -15.60 -24.62 1.42
N GLU A 276 -14.98 -24.70 2.59
CA GLU A 276 -13.62 -25.19 2.80
C GLU A 276 -13.40 -26.59 2.20
N GLY A 277 -12.30 -26.77 1.46
CA GLY A 277 -11.87 -28.04 0.89
C GLY A 277 -12.48 -28.37 -0.46
N GLN A 278 -13.53 -27.67 -0.91
CA GLN A 278 -14.12 -27.86 -2.25
C GLN A 278 -13.18 -27.38 -3.36
N GLU A 279 -12.29 -26.43 -3.07
CA GLU A 279 -11.29 -25.93 -4.01
C GLU A 279 -10.17 -26.95 -4.31
N ALA A 280 -10.04 -28.02 -3.53
CA ALA A 280 -8.97 -28.98 -3.67
C ALA A 280 -8.99 -29.68 -5.04
N GLY A 281 -7.89 -29.58 -5.79
CA GLY A 281 -7.77 -30.20 -7.11
C GLY A 281 -8.58 -29.48 -8.21
N LEU A 282 -9.01 -28.24 -7.96
CA LEU A 282 -9.71 -27.42 -8.94
C LEU A 282 -8.79 -27.05 -10.13
N LEU A 283 -7.53 -26.72 -9.85
CA LEU A 283 -6.66 -26.12 -10.86
C LEU A 283 -6.40 -27.04 -12.07
N PRO A 284 -6.14 -28.36 -11.92
CA PRO A 284 -6.02 -29.27 -13.06
C PRO A 284 -7.26 -29.30 -13.96
N ARG A 285 -8.47 -29.22 -13.39
CA ARG A 285 -9.73 -29.23 -14.14
C ARG A 285 -9.89 -27.93 -14.96
N VAL A 286 -9.60 -26.80 -14.32
CA VAL A 286 -9.59 -25.47 -14.97
C VAL A 286 -8.56 -25.42 -16.10
N MET A 287 -7.34 -25.88 -15.85
CA MET A 287 -6.28 -25.90 -16.86
C MET A 287 -6.62 -26.81 -18.04
N CYS A 288 -7.22 -27.98 -17.80
CA CYS A 288 -7.65 -28.88 -18.87
C CYS A 288 -8.67 -28.19 -19.81
N SER A 289 -9.67 -27.49 -19.26
CA SER A 289 -10.66 -26.76 -20.07
C SER A 289 -10.02 -25.60 -20.85
N LEU A 290 -9.16 -24.80 -20.23
CA LEU A 290 -8.44 -23.72 -20.91
C LEU A 290 -7.54 -24.23 -22.05
N GLN A 291 -6.93 -25.41 -21.87
CA GLN A 291 -6.14 -26.07 -22.90
C GLN A 291 -7.00 -26.55 -24.07
N GLN A 292 -8.15 -27.16 -23.81
CA GLN A 292 -9.10 -27.60 -24.84
C GLN A 292 -9.62 -26.42 -25.69
N GLN A 293 -9.72 -25.24 -25.09
CA GLN A 293 -10.08 -23.99 -25.79
C GLN A 293 -8.90 -23.36 -26.56
N GLY A 294 -7.69 -23.93 -26.50
CA GLY A 294 -6.50 -23.41 -27.18
C GLY A 294 -5.95 -22.11 -26.59
N LEU A 295 -6.27 -21.81 -25.33
CA LEU A 295 -5.89 -20.56 -24.65
C LEU A 295 -4.55 -20.64 -23.92
N VAL A 296 -3.96 -21.83 -23.74
CA VAL A 296 -2.73 -22.03 -22.96
C VAL A 296 -1.55 -22.30 -23.88
N LEU A 297 -0.55 -21.42 -23.87
CA LEU A 297 0.70 -21.55 -24.63
C LEU A 297 1.81 -22.23 -23.81
N TYR A 298 1.78 -22.05 -22.49
CA TYR A 298 2.68 -22.70 -21.53
C TYR A 298 1.98 -22.83 -20.19
N GLN A 299 2.30 -23.91 -19.46
CA GLN A 299 1.90 -24.09 -18.07
C GLN A 299 3.01 -24.74 -17.25
N GLN A 300 3.13 -24.31 -16.00
CA GLN A 300 3.90 -25.01 -14.98
C GLN A 300 3.06 -25.11 -13.71
N HIS A 301 2.47 -26.29 -13.54
CA HIS A 301 1.64 -26.59 -12.40
C HIS A 301 2.47 -26.99 -11.18
N GLN A 302 2.09 -26.50 -10.01
CA GLN A 302 2.64 -26.88 -8.72
C GLN A 302 1.49 -27.28 -7.79
N LEU A 303 1.54 -28.53 -7.33
CA LEU A 303 0.59 -29.06 -6.36
C LEU A 303 0.73 -28.37 -5.02
N SER A 304 -0.39 -28.23 -4.29
CA SER A 304 -0.35 -27.79 -2.91
C SER A 304 0.53 -28.72 -2.08
N ARG A 305 1.47 -28.14 -1.32
CA ARG A 305 2.34 -28.90 -0.40
C ARG A 305 1.94 -28.74 1.06
N SER A 306 0.89 -27.97 1.34
CA SER A 306 0.37 -27.75 2.68
C SER A 306 -0.51 -28.93 3.09
N ARG A 307 0.05 -29.86 3.87
CA ARG A 307 -0.70 -30.96 4.50
C ARG A 307 -1.05 -30.67 5.96
N ASP A 308 -0.41 -29.67 6.58
CA ASP A 308 -0.58 -29.35 7.99
C ASP A 308 -0.40 -27.83 8.23
N PRO A 309 -1.46 -27.11 8.64
CA PRO A 309 -1.40 -25.69 8.99
C PRO A 309 -0.42 -25.40 10.15
N THR A 310 -0.16 -26.36 11.02
CA THR A 310 0.65 -26.15 12.24
C THR A 310 2.16 -26.13 11.97
N HIS A 311 2.59 -26.68 10.83
CA HIS A 311 4.01 -26.79 10.44
C HIS A 311 4.53 -25.62 9.57
N LEU A 312 3.71 -24.58 9.38
CA LEU A 312 3.97 -23.42 8.50
C LEU A 312 5.09 -22.46 9.00
N THR A 313 5.82 -22.84 10.04
CA THR A 313 6.41 -21.90 11.00
C THR A 313 7.93 -22.07 11.10
N ARG A 314 8.65 -21.76 10.01
CA ARG A 314 10.06 -21.33 10.10
C ARG A 314 10.68 -20.68 8.85
N ARG A 315 10.01 -20.73 7.69
CA ARG A 315 10.62 -20.27 6.43
C ARG A 315 10.27 -18.82 6.14
N SER A 316 11.26 -17.96 6.32
CA SER A 316 11.16 -16.50 6.18
C SER A 316 11.18 -16.00 4.72
N HIS A 317 11.39 -16.88 3.73
CA HIS A 317 11.80 -16.46 2.37
C HIS A 317 11.20 -17.26 1.20
N THR A 318 10.40 -18.29 1.44
CA THR A 318 9.83 -19.10 0.34
C THR A 318 8.49 -18.53 -0.12
N MET A 319 8.21 -18.67 -1.42
CA MET A 319 6.85 -18.51 -1.95
C MET A 319 5.87 -19.36 -1.13
N ASP A 320 4.59 -19.00 -1.19
CA ASP A 320 3.52 -19.85 -0.66
C ASP A 320 3.60 -21.28 -1.24
N THR A 321 2.87 -22.18 -0.60
CA THR A 321 2.77 -23.59 -0.95
C THR A 321 1.37 -23.96 -1.42
N PHE A 322 0.59 -22.96 -1.83
CA PHE A 322 -0.72 -23.16 -2.44
C PHE A 322 -0.59 -23.91 -3.77
N GLU A 323 -1.70 -24.50 -4.20
CA GLU A 323 -1.80 -25.00 -5.56
C GLU A 323 -1.75 -23.82 -6.53
N ARG A 324 -0.84 -23.87 -7.51
CA ARG A 324 -0.64 -22.77 -8.46
C ARG A 324 -0.22 -23.22 -9.83
N SER A 325 -0.46 -22.37 -10.81
CA SER A 325 -0.03 -22.59 -12.19
C SER A 325 0.53 -21.30 -12.78
N PHE A 326 1.81 -21.34 -13.14
CA PHE A 326 2.46 -20.26 -13.86
C PHE A 326 2.25 -20.46 -15.35
N CYS A 327 1.48 -19.58 -15.98
CA CYS A 327 1.01 -19.78 -17.34
C CYS A 327 1.48 -18.68 -18.29
N ILE A 328 1.44 -19.02 -19.59
CA ILE A 328 1.38 -18.05 -20.67
C ILE A 328 0.09 -18.33 -21.43
N PHE A 329 -0.80 -17.35 -21.47
CA PHE A 329 -2.08 -17.44 -22.17
C PHE A 329 -2.02 -16.77 -23.53
N ARG A 330 -2.83 -17.28 -24.46
CA ARG A 330 -3.15 -16.68 -25.74
C ARG A 330 -4.36 -15.77 -25.55
N LEU A 331 -4.16 -14.46 -25.53
CA LEU A 331 -5.25 -13.49 -25.45
C LEU A 331 -5.62 -12.99 -26.86
N PRO A 332 -6.84 -13.26 -27.36
CA PRO A 332 -7.31 -12.74 -28.64
C PRO A 332 -7.36 -11.21 -28.65
N ARG A 333 -7.04 -10.57 -29.78
CA ARG A 333 -7.17 -9.11 -29.98
C ARG A 333 -8.23 -8.80 -31.06
N PRO A 334 -9.28 -8.03 -30.75
CA PRO A 334 -10.19 -7.51 -31.78
C PRO A 334 -9.68 -6.19 -32.40
N PRO A 335 -9.99 -5.89 -33.69
CA PRO A 335 -9.86 -6.73 -34.87
C PRO A 335 -8.59 -6.38 -35.68
N GLY A 336 -7.81 -7.41 -36.08
CA GLY A 336 -6.66 -7.27 -37.01
C GLY A 336 -5.33 -7.85 -36.52
N ALA A 337 -5.21 -8.19 -35.22
CA ALA A 337 -4.09 -8.92 -34.66
C ALA A 337 -4.52 -10.34 -34.24
N THR A 338 -3.69 -11.34 -34.52
CA THR A 338 -4.05 -12.75 -34.31
C THR A 338 -4.28 -13.09 -32.83
N TRP A 339 -3.44 -12.61 -31.92
CA TRP A 339 -3.51 -12.75 -30.45
C TRP A 339 -2.23 -12.13 -29.84
N LYS A 340 -2.13 -12.03 -28.52
CA LYS A 340 -0.87 -11.77 -27.80
C LYS A 340 -0.64 -12.76 -26.67
N ALA A 341 0.62 -13.10 -26.40
CA ALA A 341 0.98 -13.88 -25.22
C ALA A 341 0.90 -13.02 -23.95
N VAL A 342 0.23 -13.50 -22.90
CA VAL A 342 0.15 -12.82 -21.60
C VAL A 342 0.52 -13.79 -20.49
N ARG A 343 1.38 -13.36 -19.57
CA ARG A 343 1.68 -14.11 -18.35
C ARG A 343 0.48 -14.05 -17.41
N VAL A 344 0.02 -15.21 -16.95
CA VAL A 344 -1.09 -15.34 -15.99
C VAL A 344 -0.68 -16.31 -14.91
N ASP A 345 -0.84 -15.90 -13.65
CA ASP A 345 -0.58 -16.72 -12.48
C ASP A 345 -1.89 -17.04 -11.80
N LEU A 346 -2.21 -18.33 -11.74
CA LEU A 346 -3.41 -18.84 -11.08
C LEU A 346 -3.02 -19.46 -9.75
N VAL A 347 -3.73 -19.09 -8.69
CA VAL A 347 -3.45 -19.55 -7.32
C VAL A 347 -4.76 -19.97 -6.68
N VAL A 348 -4.82 -21.19 -6.15
CA VAL A 348 -5.99 -21.70 -5.43
C VAL A 348 -5.68 -21.73 -3.93
N ALA A 349 -6.53 -21.05 -3.15
CA ALA A 349 -6.40 -21.01 -1.69
C ALA A 349 -7.71 -21.44 -1.01
N PRO A 350 -7.65 -22.23 0.08
CA PRO A 350 -8.81 -22.50 0.92
C PRO A 350 -9.37 -21.21 1.50
N ILE A 351 -10.69 -21.15 1.71
CA ILE A 351 -11.36 -19.93 2.18
C ILE A 351 -10.83 -19.47 3.54
N SER A 352 -10.45 -20.40 4.43
CA SER A 352 -9.83 -20.11 5.71
C SER A 352 -8.49 -19.34 5.62
N GLN A 353 -7.76 -19.49 4.51
CA GLN A 353 -6.47 -18.84 4.26
C GLN A 353 -6.58 -17.70 3.24
N PHE A 354 -7.73 -17.54 2.60
CA PHE A 354 -7.91 -16.61 1.48
C PHE A 354 -7.54 -15.15 1.81
N PRO A 355 -7.88 -14.58 2.98
CA PRO A 355 -7.46 -13.21 3.31
C PRO A 355 -5.94 -13.04 3.38
N PHE A 356 -5.21 -14.05 3.87
CA PHE A 356 -3.74 -14.03 3.93
C PHE A 356 -3.12 -14.22 2.55
N ALA A 357 -3.71 -15.09 1.73
CA ALA A 357 -3.30 -15.29 0.34
C ALA A 357 -3.51 -14.00 -0.46
N LEU A 358 -4.69 -13.39 -0.33
CA LEU A 358 -5.04 -12.14 -1.00
C LEU A 358 -4.11 -11.00 -0.60
N LEU A 359 -3.84 -10.84 0.70
CA LEU A 359 -2.87 -9.85 1.19
C LEU A 359 -1.49 -10.06 0.54
N GLY A 360 -0.97 -11.29 0.61
CA GLY A 360 0.33 -11.67 0.06
C GLY A 360 0.46 -11.44 -1.44
N TRP A 361 -0.54 -11.86 -2.22
CA TRP A 361 -0.55 -11.74 -3.67
C TRP A 361 -0.96 -10.35 -4.16
N THR A 362 -1.57 -9.52 -3.31
CA THR A 362 -1.81 -8.10 -3.61
C THR A 362 -0.52 -7.31 -3.60
N GLY A 363 0.42 -7.59 -2.69
CA GLY A 363 1.68 -6.86 -2.58
C GLY A 363 1.51 -5.38 -2.17
N SER A 364 2.45 -4.47 -2.50
CA SER A 364 3.69 -4.68 -3.27
C SER A 364 4.67 -5.65 -2.59
N LYS A 365 5.69 -6.11 -3.34
CA LYS A 365 6.76 -6.94 -2.76
C LYS A 365 7.45 -6.26 -1.58
N HIS A 366 7.62 -4.94 -1.63
CA HIS A 366 8.22 -4.19 -0.54
C HIS A 366 7.26 -4.11 0.64
N PHE A 367 5.99 -3.75 0.40
CA PHE A 367 4.94 -3.72 1.41
C PHE A 367 4.87 -5.03 2.19
N GLU A 368 4.80 -6.17 1.50
CA GLU A 368 4.74 -7.50 2.11
C GLU A 368 5.99 -7.82 2.95
N ARG A 369 7.17 -7.42 2.49
CA ARG A 369 8.41 -7.63 3.25
C ARG A 369 8.39 -6.83 4.56
N GLU A 370 8.02 -5.56 4.49
CA GLU A 370 7.95 -4.69 5.67
C GLU A 370 6.84 -5.13 6.62
N LEU A 371 5.67 -5.55 6.11
CA LEU A 371 4.56 -6.04 6.94
C LEU A 371 4.94 -7.31 7.71
N ARG A 372 5.60 -8.27 7.05
CA ARG A 372 6.09 -9.50 7.71
C ARG A 372 7.21 -9.20 8.70
N GLN A 373 8.08 -8.24 8.38
CA GLN A 373 9.12 -7.79 9.30
C GLN A 373 8.52 -7.12 10.54
N PHE A 374 7.55 -6.22 10.36
CA PHE A 374 6.82 -5.56 11.44
C PHE A 374 6.08 -6.58 12.31
N SER A 375 5.33 -7.50 11.69
CA SER A 375 4.64 -8.59 12.39
C SER A 375 5.59 -9.36 13.31
N ARG A 376 6.77 -9.74 12.80
CA ARG A 376 7.73 -10.50 13.59
C ARG A 376 8.41 -9.66 14.68
N LYS A 377 8.87 -8.45 14.35
CA LYS A 377 9.70 -7.63 15.24
C LYS A 377 8.90 -6.87 16.29
N GLU A 378 7.78 -6.28 15.88
CA GLU A 378 6.99 -5.38 16.72
C GLU A 378 5.81 -6.09 17.40
N ARG A 379 5.32 -7.20 16.82
CA ARG A 379 4.18 -7.96 17.35
C ARG A 379 4.51 -9.37 17.83
N GLY A 380 5.69 -9.90 17.53
CA GLY A 380 6.05 -11.29 17.84
C GLY A 380 5.29 -12.33 17.01
N LEU A 381 4.44 -11.92 16.06
CA LEU A 381 3.59 -12.80 15.26
C LEU A 381 4.25 -13.17 13.93
N TRP A 382 4.01 -14.37 13.43
CA TRP A 382 4.62 -14.88 12.20
C TRP A 382 3.62 -14.85 11.05
N LEU A 383 3.66 -13.78 10.25
CA LEU A 383 2.83 -13.60 9.06
C LEU A 383 3.47 -14.26 7.82
N ASN A 384 2.66 -14.98 7.04
CA ASN A 384 2.96 -15.38 5.68
C ASN A 384 1.65 -15.47 4.85
N SER A 385 1.73 -15.90 3.59
CA SER A 385 0.55 -15.98 2.72
C SER A 385 -0.47 -17.05 3.12
N HIS A 386 -0.15 -17.94 4.06
CA HIS A 386 -1.05 -18.98 4.57
C HIS A 386 -1.76 -18.59 5.87
N GLY A 387 -1.23 -17.62 6.61
CA GLY A 387 -1.76 -17.30 7.94
C GLY A 387 -0.89 -16.38 8.75
N LEU A 388 -1.42 -16.06 9.93
CA LEU A 388 -0.74 -15.32 10.99
C LEU A 388 -0.66 -16.22 12.22
N PHE A 389 0.55 -16.61 12.61
CA PHE A 389 0.78 -17.52 13.73
C PHE A 389 1.27 -16.76 14.96
N ASP A 390 0.65 -17.06 16.11
CA ASP A 390 1.09 -16.60 17.43
C ASP A 390 1.95 -17.70 18.08
N PRO A 391 3.27 -17.49 18.24
CA PRO A 391 4.16 -18.48 18.84
C PRO A 391 3.98 -18.63 20.35
N GLU A 392 3.44 -17.63 21.05
CA GLU A 392 3.18 -17.71 22.50
C GLU A 392 1.96 -18.59 22.76
N GLN A 393 0.88 -18.35 22.02
CA GLN A 393 -0.35 -19.14 22.12
C GLN A 393 -0.28 -20.46 21.34
N LYS A 394 0.74 -20.63 20.50
CA LYS A 394 0.89 -21.75 19.54
C LYS A 394 -0.35 -21.93 18.66
N ALA A 395 -0.94 -20.82 18.23
CA ALA A 395 -2.21 -20.80 17.52
C ALA A 395 -2.15 -20.00 16.22
N LEU A 396 -2.92 -20.43 15.22
CA LEU A 396 -3.19 -19.63 14.02
C LEU A 396 -4.35 -18.67 14.30
N LEU A 397 -4.12 -17.39 14.04
CA LEU A 397 -5.13 -16.36 14.14
C LEU A 397 -6.03 -16.42 12.90
N ARG A 398 -7.35 -16.45 13.11
CA ARG A 398 -8.34 -16.43 12.03
C ARG A 398 -8.53 -15.01 11.50
N ALA A 399 -8.77 -14.90 10.20
CA ALA A 399 -9.16 -13.69 9.51
C ALA A 399 -10.26 -14.03 8.50
N ALA A 400 -11.30 -13.21 8.42
CA ALA A 400 -12.33 -13.29 7.39
C ALA A 400 -12.07 -12.27 6.27
N ALA A 401 -11.33 -11.20 6.56
CA ALA A 401 -10.92 -10.19 5.59
C ALA A 401 -9.49 -9.67 5.88
N GLU A 402 -8.91 -8.90 4.94
CA GLU A 402 -7.57 -8.32 5.13
C GLU A 402 -7.55 -7.39 6.35
N GLU A 403 -8.63 -6.66 6.60
CA GLU A 403 -8.84 -5.76 7.73
C GLU A 403 -8.62 -6.44 9.08
N ASP A 404 -8.97 -7.73 9.20
CA ASP A 404 -8.74 -8.51 10.43
C ASP A 404 -7.24 -8.74 10.66
N VAL A 405 -6.48 -8.97 9.59
CA VAL A 405 -5.01 -9.14 9.66
C VAL A 405 -4.37 -7.84 10.16
N PHE A 406 -4.78 -6.68 9.64
CA PHE A 406 -4.30 -5.38 10.13
C PHE A 406 -4.70 -5.15 11.59
N ARG A 407 -5.91 -5.55 12.00
CA ARG A 407 -6.37 -5.43 13.38
C ARG A 407 -5.54 -6.29 14.34
N HIS A 408 -5.25 -7.54 14.00
CA HIS A 408 -4.36 -8.42 14.77
C HIS A 408 -2.95 -7.83 14.92
N LEU A 409 -2.47 -7.13 13.89
CA LEU A 409 -1.19 -6.43 13.90
C LEU A 409 -1.26 -5.04 14.53
N GLY A 410 -2.43 -4.60 15.02
CA GLY A 410 -2.65 -3.26 15.58
C GLY A 410 -2.19 -2.14 14.63
N LEU A 411 -2.45 -2.30 13.33
CA LEU A 411 -2.18 -1.33 12.28
C LEU A 411 -3.50 -0.74 11.78
N ALA A 412 -3.46 0.53 11.35
CA ALA A 412 -4.55 1.09 10.57
C ALA A 412 -4.64 0.36 9.22
N TYR A 413 -5.86 0.07 8.78
CA TYR A 413 -6.06 -0.60 7.51
C TYR A 413 -5.64 0.31 6.34
N LEU A 414 -4.86 -0.26 5.42
CA LEU A 414 -4.49 0.39 4.16
C LEU A 414 -5.20 -0.34 3.02
N PRO A 415 -6.03 0.33 2.20
CA PRO A 415 -6.61 -0.28 1.02
C PRO A 415 -5.54 -0.61 -0.02
N PRO A 416 -5.79 -1.55 -0.96
CA PRO A 416 -4.79 -2.03 -1.91
C PRO A 416 -4.05 -0.94 -2.70
N GLU A 417 -4.74 0.14 -3.08
CA GLU A 417 -4.20 1.26 -3.85
C GLU A 417 -3.11 2.04 -3.09
N GLN A 418 -3.13 1.98 -1.75
CA GLN A 418 -2.14 2.60 -0.87
C GLN A 418 -0.96 1.67 -0.55
N ARG A 419 -0.93 0.45 -1.09
CA ARG A 419 0.14 -0.54 -0.86
C ARG A 419 1.20 -0.53 -1.97
N ASN A 420 1.34 0.58 -2.68
CA ASN A 420 2.36 0.80 -3.72
C ASN A 420 3.68 1.32 -3.13
N ALA A 421 4.15 0.66 -2.07
CA ALA A 421 5.43 0.92 -1.41
C ALA A 421 6.63 0.53 -2.27
#